data_AF-A0A973FAT4-F1
#
_entry.id   AF-A0A973FAT4-F1
#
_cell.length_a   1.000
_cell.length_b   1.000
_cell.length_c   1.000
_cell.angle_alpha   90.00
_cell.angle_beta   90.00
_cell.angle_gamma   90.00
#
_symmetry.space_group_name_H-M   'P 1'
#
loop_
_entity.id
_entity.type
_entity.pdbx_description
1 polymer ?
#
loop_
_entity_poly.entity_id
_entity_poly.type
_entity_poly.pdbx_seq_one_letter_code
_entity_poly.pdbx_strand_id
1 'polypeptide(L)'
;MTRPSELLVIAAYSLFLAGSARSFRTGGALASRLVMSVAVLLDMLAALLPSIGLQAPLPIPDERKPLISAAVLAGVFVWILFGTALAVYSAKRPGRYHALVLVIEIVWFLDLIMFLYGAYG
;
A
#
# COMPACT_ATOMS: atom_id res chain seq x y z
N MET A 1 12.62 17.53 5.71
CA MET A 1 13.31 16.26 6.01
C MET A 1 12.29 15.15 5.84
N THR A 2 12.54 14.17 4.98
CA THR A 2 11.66 13.00 4.78
C THR A 2 11.66 12.15 6.04
N ARG A 3 10.47 11.79 6.53
CA ARG A 3 10.32 11.04 7.77
C ARG A 3 10.55 9.53 7.52
N PRO A 4 10.97 8.75 8.55
CA PRO A 4 11.18 7.31 8.39
C PRO A 4 9.94 6.56 7.87
N SER A 5 8.73 6.93 8.29
CA SER A 5 7.50 6.28 7.79
C SER A 5 7.25 6.52 6.30
N GLU A 6 7.55 7.70 5.78
CA GLU A 6 7.40 8.01 4.35
C GLU A 6 8.33 7.16 3.50
N LEU A 7 9.58 6.98 3.96
CA LEU A 7 10.53 6.09 3.30
C LEU A 7 10.04 4.64 3.31
N LEU A 8 9.43 4.19 4.41
CA LEU A 8 8.84 2.85 4.50
C LEU A 8 7.64 2.70 3.57
N VAL A 9 6.75 3.69 3.48
CA VAL A 9 5.61 3.65 2.54
C VAL A 9 6.08 3.62 1.09
N ILE A 10 7.06 4.46 0.71
CA ILE A 10 7.62 4.46 -0.65
C ILE A 10 8.31 3.14 -0.97
N ALA A 11 9.08 2.60 -0.02
CA ALA A 11 9.74 1.31 -0.17
C ALA A 11 8.72 0.16 -0.29
N ALA A 12 7.67 0.18 0.52
CA ALA A 12 6.56 -0.78 0.47
C ALA A 12 5.87 -0.73 -0.89
N TYR A 13 5.47 0.45 -1.35
CA TYR A 13 4.84 0.62 -2.67
C TYR A 13 5.75 0.12 -3.81
N SER A 14 7.04 0.47 -3.78
CA SER A 14 8.02 0.02 -4.78
C SER A 14 8.20 -1.51 -4.76
N LEU A 15 8.24 -2.12 -3.57
CA LEU A 15 8.34 -3.57 -3.40
C LEU A 15 7.08 -4.27 -3.91
N PHE A 16 5.90 -3.67 -3.68
CA PHE A 16 4.64 -4.18 -4.21
C PHE A 16 4.64 -4.19 -5.74
N LEU A 17 5.06 -3.10 -6.39
CA LEU A 17 5.18 -3.00 -7.85
C LEU A 17 6.17 -4.02 -8.43
N ALA A 18 7.32 -4.22 -7.77
CA ALA A 18 8.28 -5.23 -8.20
C ALA A 18 7.69 -6.65 -8.07
N GLY A 19 6.99 -6.92 -6.96
CA GLY A 19 6.29 -8.18 -6.71
C GLY A 19 5.19 -8.45 -7.72
N SER A 20 4.36 -7.44 -8.02
CA SER A 20 3.25 -7.52 -8.97
C SER A 20 3.73 -7.72 -10.39
N ALA A 21 4.73 -6.96 -10.86
CA ALA A 21 5.32 -7.12 -12.19
C ALA A 21 5.85 -8.55 -12.41
N ARG A 22 6.54 -9.11 -11.41
CA ARG A 22 6.95 -10.53 -11.42
C ARG A 22 5.75 -11.47 -11.38
N SER A 23 4.71 -11.12 -10.61
CA SER A 23 3.48 -11.90 -10.45
C SER A 23 2.71 -12.05 -11.78
N PHE A 24 2.58 -10.98 -12.55
CA PHE A 24 1.97 -10.99 -13.88
C PHE A 24 2.73 -11.91 -14.84
N ARG A 25 4.07 -11.88 -14.80
CA ARG A 25 4.93 -12.74 -15.65
C ARG A 25 4.88 -14.22 -15.27
N THR A 26 4.65 -14.54 -14.00
CA THR A 26 4.76 -15.91 -13.46
C THR A 26 3.41 -16.53 -13.08
N GLY A 27 2.29 -15.86 -13.36
CA GLY A 27 0.96 -16.36 -13.01
C GLY A 27 0.66 -16.37 -11.51
N GLY A 28 1.31 -15.51 -10.72
CA GLY A 28 1.10 -15.47 -9.26
C GLY A 28 1.95 -16.45 -8.46
N ALA A 29 3.18 -16.72 -8.91
CA ALA A 29 4.13 -17.56 -8.18
C ALA A 29 4.25 -17.17 -6.70
N LEU A 30 4.48 -18.16 -5.83
CA LEU A 30 4.52 -17.97 -4.38
C LEU A 30 5.49 -16.85 -3.97
N ALA A 31 6.69 -16.81 -4.57
CA ALA A 31 7.67 -15.77 -4.29
C ALA A 31 7.14 -14.35 -4.55
N SER A 32 6.40 -14.13 -5.64
CA SER A 32 5.76 -12.84 -5.91
C SER A 32 4.72 -12.48 -4.87
N ARG A 33 3.86 -13.44 -4.50
CA ARG A 33 2.85 -13.22 -3.47
C ARG A 33 3.49 -12.89 -2.12
N LEU A 34 4.56 -13.57 -1.74
CA LEU A 34 5.31 -13.28 -0.51
C LEU A 34 5.94 -11.88 -0.54
N VAL A 35 6.56 -11.48 -1.65
CA VAL A 35 7.11 -10.12 -1.81
C VAL A 35 6.03 -9.05 -1.65
N MET A 36 4.87 -9.25 -2.30
CA MET A 36 3.73 -8.34 -2.18
C MET A 36 3.14 -8.33 -0.76
N SER A 37 3.09 -9.48 -0.08
CA SER A 37 2.67 -9.56 1.33
C SER A 37 3.61 -8.81 2.25
N VAL A 38 4.93 -8.93 2.06
CA VAL A 38 5.92 -8.17 2.83
C VAL A 38 5.75 -6.67 2.59
N ALA A 39 5.49 -6.24 1.35
CA ALA A 39 5.21 -4.85 1.04
C ALA A 39 3.99 -4.32 1.82
N VAL A 40 2.86 -5.01 1.77
CA VAL A 40 1.64 -4.61 2.50
C VAL A 40 1.86 -4.60 4.02
N LEU A 41 2.62 -5.56 4.55
CA LEU A 41 2.95 -5.58 5.98
C LEU A 41 3.85 -4.39 6.37
N LEU A 42 4.83 -4.03 5.54
CA LEU A 42 5.68 -2.85 5.77
C LEU A 42 4.86 -1.56 5.77
N ASP A 43 3.88 -1.45 4.87
CA ASP A 43 2.96 -0.33 4.81
C ASP A 43 2.08 -0.22 6.05
N MET A 44 1.47 -1.34 6.47
CA MET A 44 0.72 -1.41 7.73
C MET A 44 1.57 -1.00 8.93
N LEU A 45 2.81 -1.47 9.01
CA LEU A 45 3.73 -1.08 10.08
C LEU A 45 4.04 0.42 10.01
N ALA A 46 4.32 0.96 8.82
CA ALA A 46 4.55 2.39 8.61
C ALA A 46 3.39 3.25 9.12
N ALA A 47 2.15 2.83 8.86
CA ALA A 47 0.94 3.50 9.33
C ALA A 47 0.76 3.42 10.87
N LEU A 48 1.28 2.39 11.51
CA LEU A 48 1.17 2.19 12.96
C LEU A 48 2.28 2.87 13.78
N LEU A 49 3.41 3.26 13.16
CA LEU A 49 4.54 3.92 13.85
C LEU A 49 4.12 5.10 14.76
N PRO A 50 3.23 6.01 14.33
CA PRO A 50 2.78 7.12 15.18
C PRO A 50 1.99 6.65 16.40
N SER A 51 1.15 5.62 16.23
CA SER A 51 0.29 5.09 17.30
C SER A 51 1.07 4.43 18.44
N ILE A 52 2.26 3.91 18.14
CA ILE A 52 3.16 3.29 19.12
C ILE A 52 4.23 4.27 19.65
N GLY A 53 4.11 5.56 19.34
CA GLY A 53 5.01 6.60 19.84
C GLY A 53 6.41 6.61 19.22
N LEU A 54 6.66 5.78 18.19
CA LEU A 54 7.94 5.77 17.45
C LEU A 54 8.05 6.93 16.46
N GLN A 55 6.99 7.74 16.30
CA GLN A 55 6.99 8.91 15.44
C GLN A 55 5.97 9.95 15.91
N ALA A 56 6.35 11.23 15.86
CA ALA A 56 5.42 12.31 16.15
C ALA A 56 4.37 12.46 15.03
N PRO A 57 3.09 12.71 15.34
CA PRO A 57 2.08 13.06 14.35
C PRO A 57 2.52 14.22 13.47
N LEU A 58 2.06 14.25 12.21
CA LEU A 58 2.25 15.43 11.36
C LEU A 58 1.43 16.59 11.93
N PRO A 59 2.01 17.79 12.10
CA PRO A 59 1.22 19.00 12.30
C PRO A 59 0.53 19.34 10.97
N ILE A 60 -0.72 18.90 10.82
CA ILE A 60 -1.50 19.04 9.59
C ILE A 60 -2.45 20.24 9.74
N PRO A 61 -2.40 21.24 8.83
CA PRO A 61 -3.39 22.32 8.76
C PRO A 61 -4.82 21.77 8.65
N ASP A 62 -5.79 22.44 9.27
CA ASP A 62 -7.18 21.97 9.30
C ASP A 62 -7.77 21.72 7.90
N GLU A 63 -7.44 22.57 6.92
CA GLU A 63 -7.90 22.41 5.53
C GLU A 63 -7.40 21.12 4.85
N ARG A 64 -6.32 20.48 5.34
CA ARG A 64 -5.72 19.27 4.74
C ARG A 64 -6.09 17.99 5.46
N LYS A 65 -6.69 18.08 6.65
CA LYS A 65 -7.16 16.92 7.42
C LYS A 65 -8.08 15.99 6.61
N PRO A 66 -9.01 16.49 5.76
CA PRO A 66 -9.84 15.61 4.93
C PRO A 66 -9.03 14.79 3.93
N LEU A 67 -7.99 15.38 3.32
CA LEU A 67 -7.15 14.70 2.32
C LEU A 67 -6.30 13.60 2.96
N ILE A 68 -5.69 13.88 4.12
CA ILE A 68 -4.96 12.87 4.90
C ILE A 68 -5.92 11.76 5.36
N SER A 69 -7.13 12.10 5.78
CA SER A 69 -8.14 11.11 6.18
C SER A 69 -8.56 10.21 5.01
N ALA A 70 -8.71 10.79 3.81
CA ALA A 70 -8.98 10.04 2.58
C ALA A 70 -7.81 9.11 2.21
N ALA A 71 -6.57 9.56 2.38
CA ALA A 71 -5.38 8.72 2.20
C ALA A 71 -5.41 7.52 3.16
N VAL A 72 -5.56 7.75 4.47
CA VAL A 72 -5.65 6.66 5.47
C VAL A 72 -6.74 5.64 5.11
N LEU A 73 -7.92 6.10 4.69
CA LEU A 73 -9.00 5.20 4.25
C LEU A 73 -8.63 4.42 2.98
N ALA A 74 -7.96 5.06 2.02
CA ALA A 74 -7.47 4.39 0.81
C ALA A 74 -6.41 3.33 1.13
N GLY A 75 -5.48 3.61 2.05
CA GLY A 75 -4.50 2.64 2.54
C GLY A 75 -5.15 1.42 3.22
N VAL A 76 -6.13 1.64 4.11
CA VAL A 76 -6.91 0.53 4.70
C VAL A 76 -7.61 -0.28 3.62
N PHE A 77 -8.16 0.38 2.61
CA PHE A 77 -8.82 -0.28 1.49
C PHE A 77 -7.85 -1.13 0.66
N VAL A 78 -6.61 -0.68 0.44
CA VAL A 78 -5.53 -1.47 -0.18
C VAL A 78 -5.29 -2.77 0.58
N TRP A 79 -5.24 -2.72 1.91
CA TRP A 79 -5.00 -3.92 2.74
C TRP A 79 -6.14 -4.94 2.58
N ILE A 80 -7.39 -4.47 2.59
CA ILE A 80 -8.58 -5.31 2.40
C ILE A 80 -8.60 -5.92 1.00
N LEU A 81 -8.34 -5.11 -0.03
CA LEU A 81 -8.27 -5.56 -1.42
C LEU A 81 -7.19 -6.62 -1.60
N PHE A 82 -6.01 -6.43 -0.99
CA PHE A 82 -4.92 -7.41 -1.08
C PHE A 82 -5.26 -8.71 -0.35
N GLY A 83 -5.85 -8.64 0.85
CA GLY A 83 -6.36 -9.83 1.54
C GLY A 83 -7.39 -10.58 0.69
N THR A 84 -8.28 -9.85 0.02
CA THR A 84 -9.27 -10.41 -0.91
C THR A 84 -8.60 -11.05 -2.12
N ALA A 85 -7.58 -10.40 -2.70
CA ALA A 85 -6.81 -10.93 -3.82
C ALA A 85 -6.17 -12.28 -3.45
N LEU A 86 -5.54 -12.36 -2.28
CA LEU A 86 -4.97 -13.61 -1.77
C LEU A 86 -6.04 -14.68 -1.56
N ALA A 87 -7.21 -14.33 -1.04
CA ALA A 87 -8.32 -15.26 -0.81
C ALA A 87 -8.90 -15.85 -2.11
N VAL A 88 -8.96 -15.06 -3.19
CA VAL A 88 -9.47 -15.52 -4.49
C VAL A 88 -8.39 -16.07 -5.42
N TYR A 89 -7.14 -16.14 -4.96
CA TYR A 89 -6.03 -16.64 -5.77
C TYR A 89 -6.25 -18.11 -6.16
N SER A 90 -6.11 -18.39 -7.45
CA SER A 90 -6.13 -19.74 -7.98
C SER A 90 -5.10 -19.87 -9.09
N ALA A 91 -4.20 -20.85 -8.97
CA ALA A 91 -3.19 -21.15 -9.99
C ALA A 91 -3.82 -21.50 -11.35
N LYS A 92 -5.07 -22.00 -11.37
CA LYS A 92 -5.80 -22.36 -12.59
C LYS A 92 -6.43 -21.14 -13.28
N ARG A 93 -6.65 -20.05 -12.55
CA ARG A 93 -7.35 -18.84 -13.04
C ARG A 93 -6.73 -17.58 -12.41
N PRO A 94 -5.48 -17.23 -12.75
CA PRO A 94 -4.78 -16.11 -12.13
C PRO A 94 -5.42 -14.74 -12.47
N GLY A 95 -6.22 -14.66 -13.53
CA GLY A 95 -6.81 -13.41 -14.01
C GLY A 95 -7.61 -12.62 -12.96
N ARG A 96 -8.38 -13.29 -12.08
CA ARG A 96 -9.13 -12.59 -11.01
C ARG A 96 -8.21 -11.98 -9.96
N TYR A 97 -7.18 -12.72 -9.57
CA TYR A 97 -6.13 -12.24 -8.68
C TYR A 97 -5.41 -11.03 -9.30
N HIS A 98 -5.00 -11.15 -10.57
CA HIS A 98 -4.30 -10.08 -11.29
C HIS A 98 -5.16 -8.84 -11.52
N ALA A 99 -6.46 -8.99 -11.76
CA ALA A 99 -7.38 -7.86 -11.83
C ALA A 99 -7.43 -7.10 -10.50
N LEU A 100 -7.52 -7.81 -9.37
CA LEU A 100 -7.47 -7.18 -8.05
C LEU A 100 -6.11 -6.52 -7.78
N VAL A 101 -5.00 -7.15 -8.17
CA VAL A 101 -3.66 -6.56 -8.06
C VAL A 101 -3.57 -5.25 -8.83
N LEU A 102 -4.09 -5.17 -10.05
CA LEU A 102 -4.11 -3.94 -10.84
C LEU A 102 -4.95 -2.84 -10.15
N VAL A 103 -6.11 -3.19 -9.61
CA VAL A 103 -6.94 -2.26 -8.84
C VAL A 103 -6.17 -1.75 -7.62
N ILE A 104 -5.46 -2.62 -6.91
CA ILE A 104 -4.63 -2.25 -5.76
C ILE A 104 -3.53 -1.27 -6.17
N GLU A 105 -2.83 -1.50 -7.28
CA GLU A 105 -1.79 -0.58 -7.76
C GLU A 105 -2.34 0.83 -7.98
N ILE A 106 -3.53 0.95 -8.60
CA ILE A 106 -4.18 2.23 -8.85
C ILE A 106 -4.60 2.91 -7.54
N VAL A 107 -5.27 2.18 -6.65
CA VAL A 107 -5.74 2.74 -5.37
C VAL A 107 -4.56 3.16 -4.50
N TRP A 108 -3.51 2.33 -4.41
CA TRP A 108 -2.33 2.62 -3.60
C TRP A 108 -1.51 3.78 -4.17
N PHE A 109 -1.46 3.91 -5.50
CA PHE A 109 -0.88 5.10 -6.12
C PHE A 109 -1.64 6.37 -5.71
N LEU A 110 -2.97 6.35 -5.76
CA LEU A 110 -3.79 7.49 -5.35
C LEU A 110 -3.62 7.81 -3.86
N ASP A 111 -3.59 6.79 -3.00
CA ASP A 111 -3.29 6.92 -1.58
C ASP A 111 -1.95 7.63 -1.35
N LEU A 112 -0.88 7.15 -1.98
CA LEU A 112 0.47 7.71 -1.87
C LEU A 112 0.51 9.19 -2.31
N ILE A 113 -0.16 9.53 -3.41
CA ILE A 113 -0.23 10.91 -3.89
C ILE A 113 -1.05 11.78 -2.93
N MET A 114 -2.22 11.32 -2.46
CA MET A 114 -3.03 12.06 -1.49
C MET A 114 -2.27 12.30 -0.18
N PHE A 115 -1.53 11.29 0.29
CA PHE A 115 -0.70 11.40 1.48
C PHE A 115 0.42 12.44 1.30
N LEU A 116 1.16 12.37 0.19
CA LEU A 116 2.24 13.33 -0.09
C LEU A 116 1.71 14.76 -0.23
N TYR A 117 0.62 14.97 -0.97
CA TYR A 117 0.00 16.29 -1.09
C TYR A 117 -0.59 16.79 0.24
N GLY A 118 -1.23 15.91 1.01
CA GLY A 118 -1.77 16.27 2.33
C GLY A 118 -0.68 16.67 3.31
N ALA A 119 0.47 15.99 3.28
CA ALA A 119 1.58 16.22 4.18
C ALA A 119 2.45 17.43 3.77
N TYR A 120 2.60 17.68 2.47
CA TYR A 120 3.62 18.61 1.95
C TYR A 120 3.11 19.70 0.99
N GLY A 121 1.86 19.58 0.52
CA GLY A 121 1.29 20.50 -0.48
C GLY A 121 0.90 21.85 0.08
#